data_AF-A0A6G0RMA1-F1
#
_entry.id   AF-A0A6G0RMA1-F1
#
_cell.length_a   1.000
_cell.length_b   1.000
_cell.length_c   1.000
_cell.angle_alpha   90.00
_cell.angle_beta   90.00
_cell.angle_gamma   90.00
#
_symmetry.space_group_name_H-M   'P 1'
#
loop_
_entity.id
_entity.type
_entity.pdbx_description
1 polymer ?
#
loop_
_entity_poly.entity_id
_entity_poly.type
_entity_poly.pdbx_seq_one_letter_code
_entity_poly.pdbx_strand_id
1 'polypeptide(L)'
;MQMQQANSRFEQLLSSQGERRKKDPPTYEGKFGEDLELWIFATEEYYANKRGIMEADTSDFVTMISSSLGKSVLNWYRAFSSDCDATGMPKTWQLFKTKLRKRFRPKDFEYNLRERLFQLKQHGTIHEYVSSFQDLMSQSELDISEMEKRFYFQNGLRAETAKKVKELSPRFLHEVIEIATNF
;
A
#
# COMPACT_ATOMS: atom_id res chain seq x y z
N MET A 1 39.28 13.35 29.71
CA MET A 1 38.38 12.20 29.97
C MET A 1 36.89 12.55 29.94
N GLN A 2 36.42 13.61 30.62
CA GLN A 2 34.98 13.97 30.63
C GLN A 2 34.37 14.29 29.25
N MET A 3 35.13 14.92 28.36
CA MET A 3 34.63 15.32 27.03
C MET A 3 34.42 14.13 26.07
N GLN A 4 35.22 13.06 26.19
CA GLN A 4 35.03 11.82 25.42
C GLN A 4 33.79 11.03 25.87
N GLN A 5 33.51 10.99 27.17
CA GLN A 5 32.28 10.38 27.70
C GLN A 5 31.03 11.14 27.26
N ALA A 6 31.09 12.47 27.21
CA ALA A 6 29.98 13.30 26.73
C ALA A 6 29.69 13.03 25.24
N ASN A 7 30.72 12.91 24.41
CA ASN A 7 30.57 12.58 22.99
C ASN A 7 30.03 11.17 22.76
N SER A 8 30.52 10.15 23.47
CA SER A 8 29.97 8.78 23.35
C SER A 8 28.51 8.70 23.83
N ARG A 9 28.14 9.44 24.87
CA ARG A 9 26.75 9.50 25.35
C ARG A 9 25.85 10.24 24.36
N PHE A 10 26.37 11.28 23.70
CA PHE A 10 25.66 12.01 22.65
C PHE A 10 25.47 11.15 21.38
N GLU A 11 26.49 10.37 20.98
CA GLU A 11 26.38 9.40 19.89
C GLU A 11 25.41 8.26 20.21
N GLN A 12 25.39 7.74 21.44
CA GLN A 12 24.37 6.78 21.91
C GLN A 12 22.96 7.40 21.95
N LEU A 13 22.83 8.68 22.30
CA LEU A 13 21.56 9.41 22.26
C LEU A 13 21.07 9.65 20.83
N LEU A 14 21.96 9.92 19.87
CA LEU A 14 21.61 10.00 18.45
C LEU A 14 21.23 8.63 17.88
N SER A 15 21.92 7.57 18.30
CA SER A 15 21.62 6.18 17.93
C SER A 15 20.26 5.73 18.45
N SER A 16 19.94 6.08 19.71
CA SER A 16 18.65 5.76 20.36
C SER A 16 17.51 6.71 19.96
N GLN A 17 17.78 7.92 19.48
CA GLN A 17 16.75 8.75 18.83
C GLN A 17 16.29 8.17 17.48
N GLY A 18 17.10 7.35 16.81
CA GLY A 18 16.69 6.51 15.69
C GLY A 18 15.74 5.37 16.07
N GLU A 19 15.65 5.05 17.36
CA GLU A 19 14.72 4.07 17.96
C GLU A 19 13.49 4.75 18.57
N ARG A 20 13.12 5.97 18.12
CA ARG A 20 11.80 6.56 18.43
C ARG A 20 10.71 5.58 18.01
N ARG A 21 10.18 4.82 18.98
CA ARG A 21 9.07 3.84 18.88
C ARG A 21 8.70 3.58 17.44
N LYS A 22 9.50 2.77 16.75
CA LYS A 22 9.16 2.35 15.39
C LYS A 22 7.76 1.75 15.50
N LYS A 23 6.80 2.34 14.78
CA LYS A 23 5.50 1.68 14.55
C LYS A 23 5.78 0.25 14.10
N ASP A 24 4.85 -0.67 14.34
CA ASP A 24 5.03 -2.03 13.87
C ASP A 24 5.32 -2.03 12.35
N PRO A 25 6.21 -2.91 11.87
CA PRO A 25 6.51 -2.97 10.44
C PRO A 25 5.22 -3.22 9.64
N PRO A 26 5.10 -2.63 8.44
CA PRO A 26 3.96 -2.86 7.56
C PRO A 26 3.75 -4.36 7.33
N THR A 27 2.50 -4.81 7.49
CA THR A 27 2.12 -6.21 7.30
C THR A 27 1.32 -6.37 6.01
N TYR A 28 1.56 -7.47 5.29
CA TYR A 28 0.79 -7.85 4.11
C TYR A 28 0.20 -9.23 4.31
N GLU A 29 -1.13 -9.32 4.31
CA GLU A 29 -1.83 -10.59 4.53
C GLU A 29 -2.03 -11.37 3.25
N GLY A 30 -1.88 -10.73 2.08
CA GLY A 30 -2.09 -11.36 0.79
C GLY A 30 -3.57 -11.66 0.53
N LYS A 31 -4.47 -10.84 1.10
CA LYS A 31 -5.91 -10.93 0.88
C LYS A 31 -6.30 -10.24 -0.41
N PHE A 32 -7.42 -10.67 -1.00
CA PHE A 32 -7.99 -9.99 -2.15
C PHE A 32 -8.35 -8.54 -1.78
N GLY A 33 -7.95 -7.60 -2.64
CA GLY A 33 -8.21 -6.18 -2.45
C GLY A 33 -7.20 -5.42 -1.58
N GLU A 34 -6.25 -6.11 -0.95
CA GLU A 34 -5.10 -5.42 -0.33
C GLU A 34 -4.19 -4.81 -1.39
N ASP A 35 -3.69 -3.61 -1.10
CA ASP A 35 -2.76 -2.89 -1.97
C ASP A 35 -1.32 -3.37 -1.73
N LEU A 36 -0.89 -4.28 -2.61
CA LEU A 36 0.47 -4.82 -2.58
C LEU A 36 1.53 -3.75 -2.83
N GLU A 37 1.27 -2.81 -3.74
CA GLU A 37 2.27 -1.80 -4.11
C GLU A 37 2.43 -0.78 -2.97
N LEU A 38 1.34 -0.40 -2.30
CA LEU A 38 1.40 0.42 -1.09
C LEU A 38 2.18 -0.29 0.03
N TRP A 39 1.99 -1.59 0.23
CA TRP A 39 2.77 -2.34 1.21
C TRP A 39 4.27 -2.39 0.86
N ILE A 40 4.61 -2.61 -0.41
CA ILE A 40 5.99 -2.57 -0.89
C ILE A 40 6.60 -1.19 -0.57
N PHE A 41 5.93 -0.12 -0.97
CA PHE A 41 6.36 1.25 -0.73
C PHE A 41 6.54 1.55 0.77
N ALA A 42 5.54 1.23 1.59
CA ALA A 42 5.60 1.45 3.03
C ALA A 42 6.73 0.65 3.69
N THR A 43 7.01 -0.56 3.21
CA THR A 43 8.12 -1.40 3.70
C THR A 43 9.47 -0.79 3.35
N GLU A 44 9.64 -0.33 2.10
CA GLU A 44 10.87 0.34 1.67
C GLU A 44 11.13 1.61 2.48
N GLU A 45 10.10 2.41 2.74
CA GLU A 45 10.19 3.62 3.58
C GLU A 45 10.51 3.29 5.05
N TYR A 46 9.85 2.27 5.62
CA TYR A 46 10.10 1.84 7.00
C TYR A 46 11.54 1.38 7.25
N TYR A 47 12.13 0.73 6.23
CA TYR A 47 13.50 0.24 6.25
C TYR A 47 14.47 1.12 5.45
N ALA A 48 14.15 2.39 5.22
CA ALA A 48 15.01 3.31 4.47
C ALA A 48 16.43 3.41 5.04
N ASN A 49 16.57 3.31 6.37
CA ASN A 49 17.88 3.29 7.05
C ASN A 49 18.67 1.98 6.88
N LYS A 50 18.07 0.96 6.28
CA LYS A 50 18.68 -0.34 5.93
C LYS A 50 18.74 -0.55 4.42
N ARG A 51 18.67 0.52 3.61
CA ARG A 51 18.69 0.45 2.14
C ARG A 51 19.87 -0.37 1.60
N GLY A 52 21.05 -0.28 2.21
CA GLY A 52 22.21 -1.10 1.83
C GLY A 52 21.98 -2.62 1.95
N ILE A 53 21.21 -3.08 2.94
CA ILE A 53 20.83 -4.50 3.10
C ILE A 53 19.71 -4.85 2.10
N MET A 54 18.77 -3.93 1.89
CA MET A 54 17.64 -4.10 0.97
C MET A 54 18.07 -4.24 -0.49
N GLU A 55 19.10 -3.51 -0.91
CA GLU A 55 19.61 -3.50 -2.28
C GLU A 55 20.72 -4.53 -2.53
N ALA A 56 21.22 -5.19 -1.48
CA ALA A 56 22.24 -6.22 -1.64
C ALA A 56 21.68 -7.46 -2.34
N ASP A 57 22.53 -8.16 -3.10
CA ASP A 57 22.21 -9.45 -3.71
C ASP A 57 22.27 -10.60 -2.68
N THR A 58 21.74 -10.38 -1.48
CA THR A 58 21.67 -11.35 -0.38
C THR A 58 20.21 -11.64 0.01
N SER A 59 20.03 -12.62 0.90
CA SER A 59 18.70 -12.97 1.43
C SER A 59 18.36 -12.18 2.71
N ASP A 60 19.24 -11.31 3.18
CA ASP A 60 19.18 -10.75 4.54
C ASP A 60 17.95 -9.87 4.73
N PHE A 61 17.64 -9.03 3.75
CA PHE A 61 16.47 -8.16 3.82
C PHE A 61 15.16 -8.95 3.81
N VAL A 62 15.02 -9.91 2.89
CA VAL A 62 13.81 -10.74 2.80
C VAL A 62 13.63 -11.58 4.06
N THR A 63 14.73 -12.07 4.66
CA THR A 63 14.70 -12.77 5.95
C THR A 63 14.24 -11.83 7.07
N MET A 64 14.75 -10.60 7.09
CA MET A 64 14.39 -9.59 8.10
C MET A 64 12.91 -9.23 8.09
N ILE A 65 12.30 -9.05 6.91
CA ILE A 65 10.88 -8.69 6.80
C ILE A 65 9.94 -9.90 6.88
N SER A 66 10.46 -11.13 6.90
CA SER A 66 9.63 -12.34 6.86
C SER A 66 8.67 -12.43 8.05
N SER A 67 9.02 -11.87 9.20
CA SER A 67 8.19 -11.82 10.40
C SER A 67 6.97 -10.88 10.29
N SER A 68 6.98 -9.95 9.34
CA SER A 68 5.84 -9.06 9.06
C SER A 68 4.98 -9.54 7.87
N LEU A 69 5.19 -10.78 7.41
CA LEU A 69 4.32 -11.40 6.42
C LEU A 69 3.13 -12.06 7.11
N GLY A 70 1.92 -11.81 6.59
CA GLY A 70 0.73 -12.49 7.05
C GLY A 70 0.71 -13.97 6.66
N LYS A 71 -0.22 -14.72 7.26
CA LYS A 71 -0.23 -16.20 7.19
C LYS A 71 -0.25 -16.74 5.75
N SER A 72 -1.05 -16.14 4.87
CA SER A 72 -1.16 -16.57 3.47
C SER A 72 0.17 -16.39 2.73
N VAL A 73 0.84 -15.26 2.96
CA VAL A 73 2.10 -14.91 2.33
C VAL A 73 3.24 -15.76 2.89
N LEU A 74 3.25 -16.04 4.20
CA LEU A 74 4.21 -16.96 4.83
C LEU A 74 4.13 -18.39 4.26
N ASN A 75 2.93 -18.90 4.01
CA ASN A 75 2.76 -20.23 3.41
C ASN A 75 3.39 -20.29 2.01
N TRP A 76 3.21 -19.23 1.21
CA TRP A 76 3.85 -19.13 -0.10
C TRP A 76 5.37 -18.90 0.02
N TYR A 77 5.80 -18.05 0.95
CA TYR A 77 7.20 -17.74 1.20
C TYR A 77 8.02 -18.99 1.56
N ARG A 78 7.42 -19.94 2.29
CA ARG A 78 8.04 -21.24 2.57
C ARG A 78 8.43 -21.98 1.29
N ALA A 79 7.51 -22.10 0.33
CA ALA A 79 7.77 -22.77 -0.95
C ALA A 79 8.79 -22.00 -1.79
N PHE A 80 8.64 -20.67 -1.88
CA PHE A 80 9.61 -19.80 -2.56
C PHE A 80 11.03 -19.94 -1.98
N SER A 81 11.15 -20.04 -0.66
CA SER A 81 12.44 -20.21 0.00
C SER A 81 13.09 -21.55 -0.34
N SER A 82 12.32 -22.64 -0.32
CA SER A 82 12.81 -23.96 -0.73
C SER A 82 13.29 -23.97 -2.19
N ASP A 83 12.57 -23.32 -3.10
CA ASP A 83 12.97 -23.21 -4.51
C ASP A 83 14.29 -22.44 -4.68
N CYS A 84 14.45 -21.32 -3.97
CA CYS A 84 15.69 -20.54 -3.95
C CYS A 84 16.87 -21.36 -3.41
N ASP A 85 16.67 -22.07 -2.31
CA ASP A 85 17.71 -22.87 -1.68
C ASP A 85 18.14 -24.04 -2.59
N ALA A 86 17.19 -24.69 -3.28
CA ALA A 86 17.47 -25.76 -4.24
C ALA A 86 18.24 -25.28 -5.49
N THR A 87 18.07 -24.02 -5.87
CA THR A 87 18.71 -23.41 -7.05
C THR A 87 19.97 -22.60 -6.72
N GLY A 88 20.32 -22.46 -5.43
CA GLY A 88 21.43 -21.63 -4.96
C GLY A 88 21.20 -20.12 -5.20
N MET A 89 19.96 -19.70 -5.45
CA MET A 89 19.62 -18.32 -5.78
C MET A 89 19.33 -17.51 -4.51
N PRO A 90 19.97 -16.35 -4.29
CA PRO A 90 19.64 -15.50 -3.15
C PRO A 90 18.21 -14.95 -3.27
N LYS A 91 17.52 -14.85 -2.13
CA LYS A 91 16.20 -14.24 -2.02
C LYS A 91 16.34 -12.72 -2.00
N THR A 92 16.83 -12.13 -3.08
CA THR A 92 17.00 -10.68 -3.17
C THR A 92 15.64 -9.98 -3.07
N TRP A 93 15.63 -8.74 -2.59
CA TRP A 93 14.38 -7.98 -2.49
C TRP A 93 13.67 -7.85 -3.84
N GLN A 94 14.45 -7.64 -4.91
CA GLN A 94 13.91 -7.54 -6.26
C GLN A 94 13.26 -8.85 -6.73
N LEU A 95 13.90 -9.99 -6.49
CA LEU A 95 13.34 -11.30 -6.83
C LEU A 95 12.05 -11.55 -6.04
N PHE A 96 12.07 -11.26 -4.74
CA PHE A 96 10.91 -11.41 -3.87
C PHE A 96 9.74 -10.56 -4.35
N LYS A 97 9.93 -9.26 -4.62
CA LYS A 97 8.88 -8.38 -5.18
C LYS A 97 8.29 -8.93 -6.49
N THR A 98 9.13 -9.37 -7.42
CA THR A 98 8.66 -9.94 -8.71
C THR A 98 7.81 -11.20 -8.49
N LYS A 99 8.26 -12.11 -7.63
CA LYS A 99 7.55 -13.37 -7.38
C LYS A 99 6.28 -13.14 -6.56
N LEU A 100 6.30 -12.18 -5.63
CA LEU A 100 5.14 -11.77 -4.84
C LEU A 100 4.05 -11.16 -5.73
N ARG A 101 4.40 -10.22 -6.62
CA ARG A 101 3.48 -9.67 -7.63
C ARG A 101 2.88 -10.77 -8.50
N LYS A 102 3.70 -11.68 -9.02
CA LYS A 102 3.21 -12.81 -9.84
C LYS A 102 2.21 -13.70 -9.09
N ARG A 103 2.34 -13.83 -7.76
CA ARG A 103 1.52 -14.73 -6.95
C ARG A 103 0.23 -14.10 -6.43
N PHE A 104 0.29 -12.84 -5.99
CA PHE A 104 -0.79 -12.18 -5.25
C PHE A 104 -1.51 -11.11 -6.05
N ARG A 105 -0.95 -10.67 -7.18
CA ARG A 105 -1.64 -9.74 -8.06
C ARG A 105 -2.58 -10.49 -9.02
N PRO A 106 -3.87 -10.14 -9.08
CA PRO A 106 -4.78 -10.67 -10.09
C PRO A 106 -4.27 -10.38 -11.51
N LYS A 107 -4.46 -11.33 -12.43
CA LYS A 107 -4.08 -11.13 -13.85
C LYS A 107 -4.83 -9.95 -14.46
N ASP A 108 -6.12 -9.83 -14.18
CA ASP A 108 -6.98 -8.75 -14.66
C ASP A 108 -7.14 -7.66 -13.59
N PHE A 109 -6.04 -7.26 -12.95
CA PHE A 109 -6.05 -6.30 -11.84
C PHE A 109 -6.83 -5.02 -12.15
N GLU A 110 -6.60 -4.43 -13.32
CA GLU A 110 -7.28 -3.22 -13.78
C GLU A 110 -8.80 -3.39 -13.92
N TYR A 111 -9.24 -4.55 -14.39
CA TYR A 111 -10.67 -4.87 -14.48
C TYR A 111 -11.29 -5.05 -13.09
N ASN A 112 -10.62 -5.82 -12.22
CA ASN A 112 -11.05 -6.02 -10.83
C ASN A 112 -11.12 -4.68 -10.08
N LEU A 113 -10.19 -3.76 -10.34
CA LEU A 113 -10.21 -2.43 -9.73
C LEU A 113 -11.44 -1.63 -10.18
N ARG A 114 -11.79 -1.68 -11.47
CA ARG A 114 -13.00 -1.03 -12.02
C ARG A 114 -14.28 -1.63 -11.43
N GLU A 115 -14.34 -2.95 -11.25
CA GLU A 115 -15.45 -3.61 -10.55
C GLU A 115 -15.57 -3.12 -9.10
N ARG A 116 -14.44 -3.02 -8.37
CA ARG A 116 -14.43 -2.49 -7.00
C ARG A 116 -14.87 -1.03 -6.94
N LEU A 117 -14.39 -0.19 -7.85
CA LEU A 117 -14.83 1.21 -7.98
C LEU A 117 -16.34 1.30 -8.26
N PHE A 118 -16.86 0.44 -9.14
CA PHE A 118 -18.29 0.38 -9.45
C PHE A 118 -19.13 -0.11 -8.27
N GLN A 119 -18.63 -1.08 -7.52
CA GLN A 119 -19.34 -1.67 -6.37
C GLN A 119 -19.20 -0.82 -5.10
N LEU A 120 -18.25 0.12 -5.02
CA LEU A 120 -18.04 0.96 -3.85
C LEU A 120 -19.27 1.83 -3.59
N LYS A 121 -19.90 1.65 -2.42
CA LYS A 121 -21.06 2.44 -1.98
C LYS A 121 -20.77 3.23 -0.69
N GLN A 122 -21.38 4.39 -0.57
CA GLN A 122 -21.36 5.23 0.62
C GLN A 122 -22.25 4.63 1.72
N HIS A 123 -21.64 3.86 2.63
CA HIS A 123 -22.31 3.35 3.82
C HIS A 123 -22.23 4.32 5.00
N GLY A 124 -21.04 4.87 5.26
CA GLY A 124 -20.77 5.79 6.37
C GLY A 124 -20.90 7.26 5.98
N THR A 125 -19.98 8.06 6.52
CA THR A 125 -19.83 9.48 6.20
C THR A 125 -19.37 9.68 4.76
N ILE A 126 -19.60 10.88 4.22
CA ILE A 126 -19.06 11.23 2.90
C ILE A 126 -17.53 11.20 2.89
N HIS A 127 -16.87 11.61 3.97
CA HIS A 127 -15.41 11.61 4.06
C HIS A 127 -14.81 10.18 4.02
N GLU A 128 -15.42 9.22 4.72
CA GLU A 128 -14.99 7.80 4.63
C GLU A 128 -15.16 7.25 3.21
N TYR A 129 -16.25 7.61 2.54
CA TYR A 129 -16.49 7.22 1.15
C TYR A 129 -15.47 7.86 0.20
N VAL A 130 -15.20 9.16 0.32
CA VAL A 130 -14.18 9.88 -0.45
C VAL A 130 -12.81 9.25 -0.26
N SER A 131 -12.42 8.96 0.99
CA SER A 131 -11.16 8.27 1.30
C SER A 131 -11.09 6.92 0.61
N SER A 132 -12.12 6.08 0.79
CA SER A 132 -12.16 4.74 0.18
C SER A 132 -12.10 4.79 -1.35
N PHE A 133 -12.75 5.79 -1.95
CA PHE A 133 -12.73 6.01 -3.39
C PHE A 133 -11.33 6.45 -3.87
N GLN A 134 -10.70 7.38 -3.18
CA GLN A 134 -9.35 7.86 -3.49
C GLN A 134 -8.31 6.75 -3.35
N ASP A 135 -8.41 5.92 -2.31
CA ASP A 135 -7.54 4.77 -2.07
C ASP A 135 -7.64 3.73 -3.19
N LEU A 136 -8.84 3.51 -3.74
CA LEU A 136 -9.02 2.67 -4.93
C LEU A 136 -8.50 3.36 -6.20
N MET A 137 -8.75 4.66 -6.36
CA MET A 137 -8.27 5.40 -7.53
C MET A 137 -6.75 5.43 -7.61
N SER A 138 -6.04 5.53 -6.48
CA SER A 138 -4.57 5.54 -6.45
C SER A 138 -3.93 4.20 -6.83
N GLN A 139 -4.70 3.11 -6.77
CA GLN A 139 -4.26 1.79 -7.20
C GLN A 139 -4.26 1.62 -8.73
N SER A 140 -4.89 2.51 -9.49
CA SER A 140 -5.01 2.39 -10.94
C SER A 140 -3.66 2.60 -11.64
N GLU A 141 -3.25 1.66 -12.49
CA GLU A 141 -2.06 1.81 -13.33
C GLU A 141 -2.39 2.44 -14.68
N LEU A 142 -3.66 2.41 -15.06
CA LEU A 142 -4.16 3.06 -16.27
C LEU A 142 -4.84 4.38 -15.92
N ASP A 143 -4.74 5.35 -16.82
CA ASP A 143 -5.50 6.58 -16.69
C ASP A 143 -7.01 6.27 -16.72
N ILE A 144 -7.75 6.95 -15.85
CA ILE A 144 -9.21 6.87 -15.78
C ILE A 144 -9.71 8.25 -16.16
N SER A 145 -10.56 8.35 -17.17
CA SER A 145 -11.03 9.65 -17.63
C SER A 145 -11.81 10.38 -16.53
N GLU A 146 -11.83 11.72 -16.55
CA GLU A 146 -12.65 12.50 -15.61
C GLU A 146 -14.12 12.09 -15.65
N MET A 147 -14.63 11.70 -16.83
CA MET A 147 -15.99 11.20 -16.98
C MET A 147 -16.21 9.91 -16.18
N GLU A 148 -15.30 8.94 -16.30
CA GLU A 148 -15.37 7.68 -15.56
C GLU A 148 -15.22 7.91 -14.05
N LYS A 149 -14.30 8.78 -13.62
CA LYS A 149 -14.17 9.15 -12.20
C LYS A 149 -15.49 9.64 -11.62
N ARG A 150 -16.14 10.57 -12.30
CA ARG A 150 -17.46 11.08 -11.89
C ARG A 150 -18.51 10.00 -11.90
N PHE A 151 -18.53 9.16 -12.93
CA PHE A 151 -19.48 8.05 -13.04
C PHE A 151 -19.36 7.08 -11.85
N TYR A 152 -18.15 6.60 -11.54
CA TYR A 152 -17.93 5.68 -10.42
C TYR A 152 -18.28 6.33 -9.08
N PHE A 153 -17.83 7.56 -8.85
CA PHE A 153 -18.09 8.27 -7.60
C PHE A 153 -19.58 8.53 -7.40
N GLN A 154 -20.26 9.07 -8.41
CA GLN A 154 -21.70 9.36 -8.32
C GLN A 154 -22.55 8.10 -8.15
N ASN A 155 -22.15 6.98 -8.78
CA ASN A 155 -22.83 5.70 -8.62
C ASN A 155 -22.75 5.15 -7.20
N GLY A 156 -21.70 5.49 -6.44
CA GLY A 156 -21.55 5.04 -5.06
C GLY A 156 -22.23 5.93 -4.02
N LEU A 157 -22.60 7.16 -4.35
CA LEU A 157 -23.28 8.09 -3.44
C LEU A 157 -24.67 7.59 -3.03
N ARG A 158 -25.14 8.06 -1.86
CA ARG A 158 -26.54 7.91 -1.45
C ARG A 158 -27.47 8.60 -2.45
N ALA A 159 -28.68 8.06 -2.59
CA ALA A 159 -29.63 8.47 -3.63
C ALA A 159 -29.91 9.99 -3.65
N GLU A 160 -30.13 10.61 -2.49
CA GLU A 160 -30.41 12.05 -2.40
C GLU A 160 -29.22 12.91 -2.87
N THR A 161 -28.01 12.59 -2.40
CA THR A 161 -26.78 13.27 -2.83
C THR A 161 -26.50 13.04 -4.31
N ALA A 162 -26.66 11.81 -4.80
CA ALA A 162 -26.47 11.46 -6.21
C ALA A 162 -27.45 12.20 -7.14
N LYS A 163 -28.70 12.39 -6.69
CA LYS A 163 -29.70 13.21 -7.38
C LYS A 163 -29.25 14.67 -7.45
N LYS A 164 -28.79 15.24 -6.33
CA LYS A 164 -28.30 16.62 -6.30
C LYS A 164 -27.10 16.83 -7.24
N VAL A 165 -26.15 15.90 -7.25
CA VAL A 165 -25.01 15.92 -8.19
C VAL A 165 -25.52 15.87 -9.63
N LYS A 166 -26.52 15.03 -9.94
CA LYS A 166 -27.09 14.94 -11.29
C LYS A 166 -27.74 16.25 -11.74
N GLU A 167 -28.47 16.93 -10.86
CA GLU A 167 -29.09 18.22 -11.14
C GLU A 167 -28.05 19.30 -11.48
N LEU A 168 -26.91 19.30 -10.77
CA LEU A 168 -25.84 20.27 -10.98
C LEU A 168 -24.90 19.91 -12.13
N SER A 169 -24.88 18.65 -12.57
CA SER A 169 -24.09 18.15 -13.71
C SER A 169 -22.63 18.65 -13.73
N PRO A 170 -21.87 18.44 -12.64
CA PRO A 170 -20.47 18.86 -12.56
C PRO A 170 -19.60 18.20 -13.63
N ARG A 171 -18.52 18.90 -14.01
CA ARG A 171 -17.61 18.52 -15.08
C ARG A 171 -16.36 17.80 -14.58
N PHE A 172 -16.00 17.96 -13.31
CA PHE A 172 -14.81 17.36 -12.71
C PHE A 172 -15.15 16.61 -11.42
N LEU A 173 -14.30 15.63 -11.05
CA LEU A 173 -14.50 14.87 -9.81
C LEU A 173 -14.51 15.77 -8.56
N HIS A 174 -13.64 16.79 -8.50
CA HIS A 174 -13.55 17.67 -7.33
C HIS A 174 -14.85 18.43 -7.06
N GLU A 175 -15.56 18.86 -8.10
CA GLU A 175 -16.87 19.53 -7.99
C GLU A 175 -17.93 18.55 -7.45
N VAL A 176 -17.89 17.27 -7.89
CA VAL A 176 -18.79 16.23 -7.35
C VAL A 176 -18.54 16.04 -5.85
N ILE A 177 -17.28 15.98 -5.44
CA ILE A 177 -16.89 15.82 -4.03
C ILE A 177 -17.35 17.03 -3.20
N GLU A 178 -17.18 18.24 -3.72
CA GLU A 178 -17.63 19.47 -3.06
C GLU A 178 -19.15 19.48 -2.85
N ILE A 179 -19.91 19.18 -3.90
CA ILE A 179 -21.38 19.07 -3.83
C ILE A 179 -21.78 18.02 -2.79
N ALA A 180 -21.12 16.84 -2.81
CA ALA A 180 -21.46 15.75 -1.92
C ALA A 180 -21.08 16.01 -0.46
N THR A 181 -20.08 16.85 -0.20
CA THR A 181 -19.63 17.20 1.17
C THR A 181 -20.51 18.28 1.78
N ASN A 182 -21.11 19.14 0.95
CA ASN A 182 -21.95 20.25 1.38
C ASN A 182 -23.45 19.90 1.48
N PHE A 183 -23.82 18.64 1.27
CA PHE A 183 -25.21 18.15 1.26
C PHE A 183 -25.44 17.10 2.35
#